data_AF-A0A7Z2VCN6-F1
#
_entry.id   AF-A0A7Z2VCN6-F1
#
_cell.length_a   1.000
_cell.length_b   1.000
_cell.length_c   1.000
_cell.angle_alpha   90.00
_cell.angle_beta   90.00
_cell.angle_gamma   90.00
#
_symmetry.space_group_name_H-M   'P 1'
#
loop_
_entity.id
_entity.type
_entity.pdbx_description
1 polymer ?
#
loop_
_entity_poly.entity_id
_entity_poly.type
_entity_poly.pdbx_seq_one_letter_code
_entity_poly.pdbx_strand_id
1 'polypeptide(L)' 'MDHSDMQVSDLLVLELQGFHDAYGRGPDFWDAYQRIMGIAAQAGGNMINLANEMASLAQRLGAIDRAQLL' A
#
# COMPACT_ATOMS: atom_id res chain seq x y z
N MET A 1 -24.18 9.83 1.06
CA MET A 1 -22.96 9.79 1.89
C MET A 1 -21.84 9.49 0.94
N ASP A 2 -21.04 10.50 0.61
CA ASP A 2 -19.92 10.35 -0.31
C ASP A 2 -18.73 9.87 0.54
N HIS A 3 -18.63 8.54 0.71
CA HIS A 3 -17.42 7.95 1.26
C HIS A 3 -16.38 8.14 0.18
N SER A 4 -15.58 9.21 0.28
CA SER A 4 -14.36 9.32 -0.49
C SER A 4 -13.53 8.10 -0.14
N ASP A 5 -13.59 7.08 -0.99
CA ASP A 5 -12.70 5.95 -0.99
C ASP A 5 -11.30 6.54 -1.05
N MET A 6 -10.63 6.54 0.11
CA MET A 6 -9.29 7.05 0.24
C MET A 6 -8.37 6.08 -0.47
N GLN A 7 -8.31 6.21 -1.79
CA GLN A 7 -7.39 5.46 -2.63
C GLN A 7 -5.98 5.93 -2.29
N VAL A 8 -5.08 4.98 -2.01
CA VAL A 8 -3.65 5.25 -2.03
C VAL A 8 -3.32 5.97 -3.33
N SER A 9 -2.81 7.20 -3.24
CA SER A 9 -2.52 8.04 -4.41
C SER A 9 -1.69 7.29 -5.43
N ASP A 10 -2.01 7.42 -6.72
CA ASP A 10 -1.27 6.81 -7.83
C ASP A 10 0.24 7.05 -7.74
N LEU A 11 0.66 8.20 -7.20
CA LEU A 11 2.07 8.52 -6.99
C LEU A 11 2.74 7.59 -5.98
N LEU A 12 2.06 7.26 -4.88
CA LEU A 12 2.58 6.35 -3.84
C LEU A 12 2.57 4.90 -4.34
N VAL A 13 1.60 4.55 -5.19
CA VAL A 13 1.56 3.24 -5.86
C VAL A 13 2.77 3.08 -6.79
N LEU A 14 3.08 4.09 -7.60
CA LEU A 14 4.26 4.11 -8.47
C LEU A 14 5.56 4.06 -7.67
N GLU A 15 5.63 4.78 -6.54
CA GLU A 15 6.79 4.74 -5.65
C GLU A 15 7.02 3.31 -5.12
N LEU A 16 5.99 2.67 -4.57
CA LEU A 16 6.10 1.30 -4.04
C LEU A 16 6.48 0.29 -5.13
N GLN A 17 5.94 0.45 -6.34
CA GLN A 17 6.31 -0.37 -7.48
C GLN A 17 7.79 -0.18 -7.85
N GLY A 18 8.30 1.05 -7.84
CA GLY A 18 9.71 1.33 -8.07
C GLY A 18 10.63 0.65 -7.04
N PHE A 19 10.24 0.62 -5.77
CA PHE A 19 10.97 -0.14 -4.74
C PHE A 19 10.92 -1.64 -4.97
N HIS A 20 9.76 -2.18 -5.40
CA HIS A 20 9.65 -3.59 -5.74
C HIS A 20 10.53 -3.97 -6.94
N ASP A 21 10.56 -3.14 -7.97
CA ASP A 21 11.38 -3.41 -9.16
C ASP A 21 12.89 -3.33 -8.86
N ALA A 22 13.30 -2.45 -7.94
CA ALA A 22 14.70 -2.27 -7.56
C ALA A 22 15.20 -3.31 -6.53
N TYR A 23 14.36 -3.67 -5.55
CA TYR A 23 14.77 -4.45 -4.37
C TYR A 23 13.94 -5.73 -4.15
N GLY A 24 12.98 -6.02 -5.03
CA GLY A 24 12.07 -7.16 -4.92
C GLY A 24 11.24 -7.10 -3.64
N ARG A 25 11.25 -8.21 -2.89
CA ARG A 25 10.54 -8.37 -1.60
C ARG A 25 11.42 -8.05 -0.39
N GLY A 26 12.50 -7.31 -0.61
CA GLY A 26 13.52 -6.99 0.40
C GLY A 26 13.04 -6.00 1.47
N PRO A 27 13.87 -5.74 2.49
CA PRO A 27 13.54 -4.83 3.59
C PRO A 27 13.19 -3.41 3.09
N ASP A 28 13.89 -2.90 2.08
CA ASP A 28 13.63 -1.57 1.51
C ASP A 28 12.20 -1.42 0.94
N PHE A 29 11.66 -2.49 0.34
CA PHE A 29 10.27 -2.51 -0.12
C PHE A 29 9.31 -2.41 1.06
N TRP A 30 9.56 -3.15 2.13
CA TRP A 30 8.70 -3.15 3.33
C TRP A 30 8.79 -1.83 4.10
N ASP A 31 9.94 -1.19 4.13
CA ASP A 31 10.12 0.14 4.72
C ASP A 31 9.32 1.19 3.93
N ALA A 32 9.38 1.15 2.60
CA ALA A 32 8.56 2.01 1.74
C ALA A 32 7.06 1.75 1.95
N TYR A 33 6.66 0.47 2.01
CA TYR A 33 5.28 0.07 2.29
C TYR A 33 4.75 0.65 3.61
N GLN A 34 5.50 0.53 4.70
CA GLN A 34 5.13 1.06 6.01
C GLN A 34 5.07 2.60 6.01
N ARG A 35 6.02 3.25 5.35
CA ARG A 35 6.03 4.72 5.21
C ARG A 35 4.78 5.22 4.48
N ILE A 36 4.42 4.58 3.36
CA ILE A 36 3.22 4.93 2.58
C ILE A 36 1.97 4.74 3.42
N MET A 37 1.85 3.61 4.13
CA MET A 37 0.74 3.36 5.04
C MET A 37 0.65 4.45 6.14
N GLY A 38 1.78 4.88 6.69
CA GLY A 38 1.84 5.95 7.69
C GLY A 38 1.42 7.32 7.15
N ILE A 39 1.77 7.66 5.91
CA ILE A 39 1.33 8.90 5.26
C ILE A 39 -0.17 8.87 5.00
N ALA A 40 -0.69 7.77 4.45
CA ALA A 40 -2.11 7.62 4.15
C ALA A 40 -2.98 7.55 5.42
N ALA A 41 -2.48 6.94 6.50
CA ALA A 41 -3.17 6.91 7.79
C ALA A 41 -3.35 8.32 8.40
N GLN A 42 -2.36 9.19 8.23
CA GLN A 42 -2.43 10.58 8.70
C GLN A 42 -3.46 11.43 7.95
N ALA A 43 -3.84 11.04 6.73
CA ALA A 43 -4.89 11.72 5.97
C ALA A 43 -6.30 11.50 6.55
N GLY A 44 -6.45 10.65 7.58
CA GLY A 44 -7.68 10.52 8.37
C GLY A 44 -8.79 9.66 7.76
N GLY A 45 -8.45 8.79 6.80
CA GLY A 45 -9.39 7.87 6.17
C GLY A 45 -9.66 6.59 6.96
N ASN A 46 -10.51 5.73 6.40
CA ASN A 46 -10.80 4.42 6.98
C ASN A 46 -9.55 3.52 6.91
N MET A 47 -8.95 3.26 8.08
CA MET A 47 -7.72 2.48 8.19
C MET A 47 -7.87 1.02 7.71
N ILE A 48 -9.08 0.46 7.79
CA ILE A 48 -9.37 -0.89 7.27
C ILE A 48 -9.29 -0.89 5.75
N ASN A 49 -9.91 0.11 5.09
CA ASN A 49 -9.86 0.23 3.63
C ASN A 49 -8.42 0.43 3.16
N LEU A 50 -7.66 1.29 3.83
CA LEU A 50 -6.25 1.51 3.52
C LEU A 50 -5.42 0.23 3.66
N ALA A 51 -5.61 -0.54 4.74
CA ALA A 51 -4.91 -1.80 4.94
C ALA A 51 -5.25 -2.81 3.84
N ASN A 52 -6.54 -2.91 3.47
CA ASN A 52 -7.02 -3.81 2.42
C ASN A 52 -6.45 -3.43 1.04
N GLU A 53 -6.40 -2.14 0.71
CA GLU A 53 -5.80 -1.64 -0.53
C GLU A 53 -4.30 -1.92 -0.60
N MET A 54 -3.58 -1.62 0.48
CA MET A 54 -2.15 -1.84 0.55
C MET A 54 -1.80 -3.33 0.49
N ALA A 55 -2.54 -4.19 1.19
CA ALA A 55 -2.38 -5.64 1.08
C ALA A 55 -2.63 -6.14 -0.35
N SER A 56 -3.70 -5.64 -1.00
CA SER A 56 -4.01 -5.96 -2.39
C SER A 56 -2.93 -5.49 -3.37
N LEU A 57 -2.32 -4.32 -3.10
CA LEU A 57 -1.21 -3.80 -3.89
C LEU A 57 0.04 -4.68 -3.74
N ALA A 58 0.42 -5.04 -2.52
CA ALA A 58 1.54 -5.94 -2.27
C ALA A 58 1.35 -7.31 -2.95
N GLN A 59 0.12 -7.84 -2.96
CA GLN A 59 -0.18 -9.07 -3.71
C GLN A 59 -0.05 -8.88 -5.23
N ARG A 60 -0.58 -7.79 -5.79
CA ARG A 60 -0.50 -7.52 -7.24
C ARG A 60 0.94 -7.34 -7.73
N LEU A 61 1.78 -6.71 -6.93
CA LEU A 61 3.22 -6.60 -7.19
C LEU A 61 3.93 -7.96 -7.04
N GLY A 62 3.26 -8.95 -6.47
CA GLY A 62 3.85 -10.25 -6.18
C GLY A 62 4.83 -10.16 -5.03
N ALA A 63 4.67 -9.23 -4.08
CA ALA A 63 5.46 -9.17 -2.85
C ALA A 63 4.96 -10.18 -1.80
N ILE A 64 3.68 -10.56 -1.87
CA ILE A 64 3.04 -11.62 -1.08
C ILE A 64 2.16 -12.47 -1.97
N ASP A 65 1.95 -13.73 -1.59
CA ASP A 65 1.20 -14.67 -2.41
C ASP A 65 -0.32 -14.48 -2.29
N ARG A 66 -0.82 -14.04 -1.12
CA ARG A 66 -2.24 -13.78 -0.88
C ARG A 66 -2.44 -12.67 0.16
N ALA A 67 -3.19 -11.63 -0.22
CA ALA A 67 -3.66 -10.63 0.73
C ALA A 67 -4.75 -11.21 1.64
N GLN A 68 -4.64 -10.97 2.95
CA GLN A 68 -5.73 -11.21 3.90
C GLN A 68 -6.41 -9.87 4.15
N LEU A 69 -7.65 -9.75 3.65
CA LEU A 69 -8.46 -8.56 3.78
C LEU A 69 -9.32 -8.66 5.05
N LEU A 70 -9.51 -7.53 5.73
CA LEU A 70 -10.25 -7.36 6.99
C LEU A 70 -11.67 -6.84 6.74
#